data_AF-A0A1V3WQ19-F1
#
_entry.id   AF-A0A1V3WQ19-F1
#
_cell.length_a   1.000
_cell.length_b   1.000
_cell.length_c   1.000
_cell.angle_alpha   90.00
_cell.angle_beta   90.00
_cell.angle_gamma   90.00
#
_symmetry.space_group_name_H-M   'P 1'
#
loop_
_entity.id
_entity.type
_entity.pdbx_description
1 polymer ?
#
loop_
_entity_poly.entity_id
_entity_poly.type
_entity_poly.pdbx_seq_one_letter_code
_entity_poly.pdbx_strand_id
1 'polypeptide(L)' 'MAQQAKAVQTLLGDHQDSVVSREHLLEQTEAAHAAGEDTFTYGLLYQQESDLAESCRAQLGATLRKLDKAVRKARP' A
#
# COMPACT_ATOMS: atom_id res chain seq x y z
N MET A 1 20.55 -5.73 -8.65
CA MET A 1 20.11 -6.20 -7.32
C MET A 1 19.54 -5.05 -6.49
N ALA A 2 20.32 -4.00 -6.18
CA ALA A 2 19.86 -2.87 -5.37
C ALA A 2 18.57 -2.20 -5.89
N GLN A 3 18.45 -1.98 -7.20
CA GLN A 3 17.23 -1.40 -7.79
C GLN A 3 16.00 -2.29 -7.60
N GLN A 4 16.16 -3.61 -7.72
CA GLN A 4 15.08 -4.59 -7.55
C GLN A 4 14.68 -4.71 -6.07
N ALA A 5 15.64 -4.64 -5.16
CA ALA A 5 15.38 -4.61 -3.72
C ALA A 5 14.62 -3.33 -3.33
N LYS A 6 15.05 -2.17 -3.87
CA LYS A 6 14.33 -0.90 -3.69
C LYS A 6 12.90 -0.97 -4.22
N ALA A 7 12.68 -1.57 -5.38
CA ALA A 7 11.33 -1.72 -5.93
C ALA A 7 10.41 -2.60 -5.06
N VAL A 8 10.94 -3.70 -4.48
CA VAL A 8 10.19 -4.50 -3.50
C VAL A 8 9.88 -3.68 -2.26
N GLN A 9 10.88 -2.96 -1.72
CA GLN A 9 10.70 -2.12 -0.54
C GLN A 9 9.64 -1.04 -0.76
N THR A 10 9.66 -0.35 -1.90
CA THR A 10 8.65 0.66 -2.24
C THR A 10 7.26 0.05 -2.27
N LEU A 11 7.04 -1.06 -2.97
CA LEU A 11 5.71 -1.70 -3.02
C LEU A 11 5.20 -2.13 -1.63
N LEU A 12 6.10 -2.60 -0.76
CA LEU A 12 5.73 -2.96 0.62
C LEU A 12 5.44 -1.73 1.48
N GLY A 13 6.22 -0.66 1.30
CA GLY A 13 5.99 0.64 1.96
C GLY A 13 4.66 1.23 1.55
N ASP A 14 4.42 1.41 0.26
CA ASP A 14 3.16 1.93 -0.28
C ASP A 14 1.95 1.10 0.18
N HIS A 15 2.11 -0.23 0.25
CA HIS A 15 1.07 -1.11 0.78
C HIS A 15 0.79 -0.86 2.27
N GLN A 16 1.84 -0.72 3.09
CA GLN A 16 1.72 -0.45 4.52
C GLN A 16 1.12 0.93 4.76
N ASP A 17 1.63 1.96 4.09
CA ASP A 17 1.16 3.34 4.21
C ASP A 17 -0.34 3.41 3.93
N SER A 18 -0.81 2.68 2.92
CA SER A 18 -2.23 2.59 2.61
C SER A 18 -3.09 1.90 3.68
N VAL A 19 -2.56 0.87 4.34
CA VAL A 19 -3.24 0.24 5.49
C VAL A 19 -3.36 1.24 6.64
N VAL A 20 -2.28 1.94 6.97
CA VAL A 20 -2.25 2.96 8.04
C VAL A 20 -3.18 4.13 7.72
N SER A 21 -3.19 4.61 6.47
CA SER A 21 -4.11 5.67 6.02
C SER A 21 -5.57 5.28 6.22
N ARG A 22 -5.94 4.02 5.94
CA ARG A 22 -7.32 3.54 6.16
C ARG A 22 -7.70 3.49 7.63
N GLU A 23 -6.79 3.09 8.51
CA GLU A 23 -7.03 3.16 9.96
C GLU A 23 -7.29 4.61 10.39
N HIS A 24 -6.49 5.56 9.91
CA HIS A 24 -6.70 6.98 10.23
C HIS A 24 -8.01 7.54 9.66
N LEU A 25 -8.39 7.15 8.44
CA LEU A 25 -9.67 7.54 7.84
C LEU A 25 -10.87 7.05 8.66
N LEU A 26 -10.78 5.87 9.30
CA LEU A 26 -11.82 5.37 10.19
C LEU A 26 -11.93 6.24 11.45
N GLU A 27 -10.80 6.60 12.07
CA GLU A 27 -10.79 7.51 13.24
C GLU A 27 -11.43 8.88 12.89
N GLN A 28 -11.09 9.43 11.73
CA GLN A 28 -11.67 10.69 11.27
C GLN A 28 -13.16 10.56 10.94
N THR A 29 -13.58 9.43 10.37
CA THR A 29 -14.99 9.13 10.09
C THR A 29 -15.81 9.09 11.37
N GLU A 30 -15.29 8.44 12.42
CA GLU A 30 -15.95 8.37 13.72
C GLU A 30 -16.10 9.76 14.34
N ALA A 31 -15.06 10.59 14.28
CA ALA A 31 -15.09 11.97 14.77
C ALA A 31 -16.11 12.83 14.00
N ALA A 32 -16.12 12.77 12.66
CA ALA A 32 -17.06 13.50 11.82
C ALA A 32 -18.51 13.07 12.07
N HIS A 33 -18.76 11.76 12.18
CA HIS A 33 -20.08 11.23 12.51
C HIS A 33 -20.55 11.69 13.90
N ALA A 34 -19.67 11.68 14.91
CA ALA A 34 -19.99 12.17 16.25
C ALA A 34 -20.30 13.68 16.27
N ALA A 35 -19.72 14.45 15.34
CA ALA A 35 -20.02 15.86 15.14
C ALA A 35 -21.28 16.12 14.29
N GLY A 36 -21.92 15.07 13.74
CA GLY A 36 -23.06 15.19 12.84
C GLY A 36 -22.71 15.65 11.43
N GLU A 37 -21.43 15.54 11.04
CA GLU A 37 -20.93 15.87 9.71
C GLU A 37 -21.11 14.71 8.72
N ASP A 38 -21.10 15.00 7.42
CA ASP A 38 -21.16 13.99 6.37
C ASP A 38 -19.87 13.15 6.31
N THR A 39 -20.03 11.83 6.23
CA THR A 39 -18.93 10.88 6.20
C THR A 39 -18.65 10.28 4.82
N PHE A 40 -19.43 10.64 3.79
CA PHE A 40 -19.33 10.02 2.46
C PHE A 40 -17.92 10.12 1.86
N THR A 41 -17.27 11.28 1.98
CA THR A 41 -15.93 11.53 1.43
C THR A 41 -14.88 10.60 2.04
N TYR A 42 -14.97 10.28 3.33
CA TYR A 42 -14.04 9.35 3.98
C TYR A 42 -14.16 7.93 3.42
N GLY A 43 -15.37 7.49 3.09
CA GLY A 43 -15.60 6.20 2.43
C GLY A 43 -14.96 6.12 1.04
N LEU A 44 -15.00 7.22 0.26
CA LEU A 44 -14.32 7.29 -1.03
C LEU A 44 -12.81 7.20 -0.89
N LEU A 45 -12.23 7.96 0.06
CA LEU A 45 -10.79 7.92 0.34
C LEU A 45 -10.37 6.52 0.81
N TYR A 46 -11.17 5.88 1.66
CA TYR A 46 -10.89 4.52 2.14
C TYR A 46 -10.81 3.53 0.98
N GLN A 47 -11.74 3.63 0.01
CA GLN A 47 -11.73 2.75 -1.16
C GLN A 47 -10.49 2.99 -2.03
N GLN A 48 -10.10 4.26 -2.26
CA GLN A 48 -8.90 4.59 -3.02
C GLN A 48 -7.63 3.99 -2.41
N GLU A 49 -7.51 4.05 -1.09
CA GLU A 49 -6.43 3.38 -0.37
C GLU A 49 -6.52 1.85 -0.52
N SER A 50 -7.73 1.28 -0.39
CA SER A 50 -7.89 -0.17 -0.60
C SER A 50 -7.41 -0.63 -1.98
N ASP A 51 -7.73 0.14 -3.02
CA ASP A 51 -7.32 -0.14 -4.40
C ASP A 51 -5.79 0.00 -4.58
N LEU A 52 -5.17 1.01 -3.95
CA LEU A 52 -3.71 1.18 -3.94
C LEU A 52 -3.02 -0.03 -3.30
N ALA A 53 -3.48 -0.44 -2.11
CA ALA A 53 -2.98 -1.60 -1.40
C ALA A 53 -3.10 -2.89 -2.22
N GLU A 54 -4.21 -3.09 -2.92
CA GLU A 54 -4.40 -4.23 -3.82
C GLU A 54 -3.45 -4.19 -5.03
N SER A 55 -3.30 -3.02 -5.66
CA SER A 55 -2.36 -2.83 -6.77
C SER A 55 -0.92 -3.16 -6.38
N CYS A 56 -0.46 -2.69 -5.21
CA CYS A 56 0.86 -3.01 -4.69
C CYS A 56 1.06 -4.51 -4.50
N ARG A 57 0.06 -5.19 -3.90
CA ARG A 57 0.10 -6.65 -3.72
C ARG A 57 0.13 -7.41 -5.04
N ALA A 58 -0.66 -6.99 -6.03
CA ALA A 58 -0.69 -7.61 -7.35
C ALA A 58 0.68 -7.52 -8.06
N GLN A 59 1.40 -6.41 -7.88
CA GLN A 59 2.72 -6.19 -8.48
C GLN A 59 3.85 -6.91 -7.74
N LEU A 60 3.70 -7.15 -6.44
CA LEU A 60 4.75 -7.68 -5.57
C LEU A 60 5.35 -9.00 -6.09
N GLY A 61 4.50 -9.93 -6.54
CA GLY A 61 4.96 -11.23 -7.04
C GLY A 61 5.89 -11.13 -8.25
N ALA A 62 5.58 -10.25 -9.21
CA ALA A 62 6.45 -10.03 -10.37
C ALA A 62 7.78 -9.37 -9.97
N THR A 63 7.74 -8.42 -9.03
CA THR A 63 8.92 -7.72 -8.55
C THR A 63 9.85 -8.64 -7.75
N LEU A 64 9.30 -9.51 -6.89
CA LEU A 64 10.07 -10.55 -6.17
C LEU A 64 10.77 -11.51 -7.13
N ARG A 65 10.11 -11.94 -8.22
CA ARG A 65 10.76 -12.78 -9.25
C ARG A 65 11.93 -12.07 -9.93
N LYS A 66 11.83 -10.75 -10.17
CA LYS A 66 12.93 -9.95 -10.74
C LYS A 66 14.10 -9.84 -9.75
N LEU A 67 13.81 -9.65 -8.46
CA LEU A 67 14.83 -9.62 -7.41
C LEU A 67 15.57 -10.97 -7.34
N ASP A 68 14.84 -12.08 -7.27
CA ASP A 68 15.42 -13.42 -7.21
C ASP A 68 16.34 -13.72 -8.42
N LYS A 69 15.92 -13.36 -9.65
CA LYS A 69 16.78 -13.46 -10.84
C LYS A 69 18.07 -12.62 -10.70
N ALA A 70 17.95 -11.40 -10.17
CA ALA A 70 19.10 -10.51 -9.99
C ALA A 70 20.07 -11.02 -8.92
N VAL A 71 19.55 -11.65 -7.85
CA VAL A 71 20.36 -12.29 -6.80
C VAL A 71 21.09 -13.51 -7.37
N ARG A 72 20.39 -14.38 -8.11
CA ARG A 72 21.00 -15.56 -8.75
C ARG A 72 22.14 -15.19 -9.71
N LYS A 73 21.99 -14.12 -10.49
CA LYS A 73 23.05 -13.63 -11.40
C LYS A 73 24.27 -13.07 -10.66
N ALA A 74 24.09 -12.53 -9.46
CA ALA A 74 25.16 -11.94 -8.66
C ALA A 74 25.91 -12.96 -7.79
N ARG A 75 25.44 -14.22 -7.75
CA ARG A 75 26.09 -15.30 -7.00
C ARG A 75 27.29 -15.83 -7.81
N PRO A 76 28.49 -15.95 -7.20
CA PRO A 76 29.67 -16.51 -7.86
C PRO A 76 29.50 -18.00 -8.21
#